data_AF-A0AA39W8C1-F1
#
_entry.id   AF-A0AA39W8C1-F1
#
_cell.length_a   1.000
_cell.length_b   1.000
_cell.length_c   1.000
_cell.angle_alpha   90.00
_cell.angle_beta   90.00
_cell.angle_gamma   90.00
#
_symmetry.space_group_name_H-M   'P 1'
#
loop_
_entity.id
_entity.type
_entity.pdbx_description
1 polymer ?
#
loop_
_entity_poly.entity_id
_entity_poly.type
_entity_poly.pdbx_seq_one_letter_code
_entity_poly.pdbx_strand_id
1 'polypeptide(L)'
;MVDGLIRLMEGENTGPINIGNPGEFTMLELAETVKELISPDVEIKMVENTPDDPRQRKPDITKAKELLGWEPKVKLREGLPLMEADFRLRLGVEKKE
;
A
#
# COMPACT_ATOMS: atom_id res chain seq x y z
N MET A 1 -2.72 8.79 0.24
CA MET A 1 -3.27 8.57 1.59
C MET A 1 -3.29 9.86 2.40
N VAL A 2 -2.17 10.55 2.56
CA VAL A 2 -2.09 11.84 3.30
C VAL A 2 -3.12 12.87 2.81
N ASP A 3 -3.28 13.04 1.50
CA ASP A 3 -4.34 13.89 0.90
C ASP A 3 -5.75 13.53 1.40
N GLY A 4 -6.06 12.24 1.60
CA GLY A 4 -7.36 11.81 2.12
C GLY A 4 -7.54 12.14 3.60
N LEU A 5 -6.47 12.08 4.39
CA LEU A 5 -6.49 12.50 5.79
C LEU A 5 -6.67 14.01 5.93
N ILE A 6 -6.02 14.81 5.07
CA ILE A 6 -6.17 16.27 5.05
C ILE A 6 -7.62 16.64 4.71
N ARG A 7 -8.19 16.05 3.65
CA ARG A 7 -9.60 16.28 3.28
C ARG A 7 -10.59 15.88 4.36
N LEU A 8 -10.30 14.78 5.07
CA LEU A 8 -11.11 14.35 6.20
C LEU A 8 -11.06 15.39 7.34
N MET A 9 -9.88 15.92 7.63
CA MET A 9 -9.68 16.93 8.68
C MET A 9 -10.32 18.28 8.35
N GLU A 10 -10.32 18.66 7.07
CA GLU A 10 -10.90 19.93 6.59
C GLU A 10 -12.43 19.86 6.38
N GLY A 11 -12.99 18.65 6.26
CA GLY A 11 -14.41 18.45 6.04
C GLY A 11 -15.26 18.53 7.31
N GLU A 12 -16.57 18.69 7.13
CA GLU A 12 -17.56 18.68 8.22
C GLU A 12 -18.08 17.28 8.56
N ASN A 13 -17.54 16.25 7.89
CA ASN A 13 -17.99 14.88 8.03
C ASN A 13 -17.70 14.35 9.44
N THR A 14 -18.72 13.79 10.09
CA THR A 14 -18.57 13.13 11.40
C THR A 14 -18.63 11.62 11.27
N GLY A 15 -17.86 10.93 12.10
CA GLY A 15 -17.79 9.47 12.12
C GLY A 15 -16.70 8.86 11.23
N PRO A 16 -16.59 7.52 11.23
CA PRO A 16 -15.48 6.84 10.56
C PRO A 16 -15.62 6.86 9.04
N ILE A 17 -14.52 7.20 8.36
CA ILE A 17 -14.36 7.12 6.90
C ILE A 17 -13.09 6.31 6.60
N ASN A 18 -13.24 5.24 5.81
CA ASN A 18 -12.13 4.40 5.41
C ASN A 18 -11.24 5.12 4.38
N ILE A 19 -9.96 5.31 4.70
CA ILE A 19 -8.95 5.81 3.78
C ILE A 19 -7.99 4.67 3.48
N GLY A 20 -8.10 4.08 2.29
CA GLY A 20 -7.29 2.93 1.91
C GLY A 20 -7.32 2.66 0.41
N ASN A 21 -6.68 1.57 -0.01
CA ASN A 21 -6.67 1.14 -1.40
C ASN A 21 -7.60 -0.08 -1.59
N PRO A 22 -8.66 0.02 -2.42
CA PRO A 22 -9.55 -1.11 -2.69
C PRO A 22 -8.96 -2.12 -3.69
N GLY A 23 -7.82 -1.80 -4.31
CA GLY A 23 -7.08 -2.72 -5.18
C GLY A 23 -6.57 -3.91 -4.38
N GLU A 24 -7.17 -5.07 -4.64
CA GLU A 24 -6.78 -6.34 -4.02
C GLU A 24 -5.61 -6.99 -4.75
N PHE A 25 -4.82 -7.71 -3.97
CA PHE A 25 -3.80 -8.65 -4.40
C PHE A 25 -3.57 -9.65 -3.27
N THR A 26 -3.14 -10.84 -3.62
CA THR A 26 -2.71 -11.88 -2.67
C THR A 26 -1.33 -11.55 -2.11
N MET A 27 -0.96 -12.20 -1.00
CA MET A 27 0.40 -12.09 -0.45
C MET A 27 1.47 -12.59 -1.43
N LEU A 28 1.12 -13.58 -2.26
CA LEU A 28 2.03 -14.09 -3.30
C LEU A 28 2.25 -13.03 -4.40
N GLU A 29 1.19 -12.42 -4.92
CA GLU A 29 1.30 -11.36 -5.92
C GLU A 29 2.09 -10.15 -5.40
N LEU A 30 1.92 -9.79 -4.12
CA LEU A 30 2.73 -8.76 -3.47
C LEU A 30 4.21 -9.16 -3.44
N ALA A 31 4.51 -10.38 -2.97
CA ALA A 31 5.89 -10.88 -2.88
C ALA A 31 6.56 -10.97 -4.26
N GLU A 32 5.85 -11.43 -5.27
CA GLU A 32 6.31 -11.48 -6.66
C GLU A 32 6.57 -10.08 -7.21
N THR A 33 5.67 -9.13 -6.97
CA THR A 33 5.85 -7.73 -7.40
C THR A 33 7.08 -7.09 -6.74
N VAL A 34 7.29 -7.34 -5.45
CA VAL A 34 8.47 -6.86 -4.71
C VAL A 34 9.74 -7.48 -5.27
N LYS A 35 9.75 -8.80 -5.48
CA LYS A 35 10.88 -9.51 -6.10
C LYS A 35 11.22 -8.93 -7.47
N GLU A 36 10.22 -8.77 -8.35
CA GLU A 36 10.40 -8.22 -9.70
C GLU A 36 10.99 -6.82 -9.68
N LEU A 37 10.50 -5.93 -8.82
CA LEU A 37 10.86 -4.51 -8.85
C LEU A 37 12.11 -4.15 -8.05
N ILE A 38 12.46 -4.95 -7.03
CA ILE A 38 13.50 -4.58 -6.06
C ILE A 38 14.73 -5.50 -6.15
N SER A 39 14.53 -6.81 -6.17
CA SER A 39 15.64 -7.78 -6.14
C SER A 39 15.20 -9.11 -6.79
N PRO A 40 15.34 -9.25 -8.12
CA PRO A 40 14.85 -10.43 -8.85
C PRO A 40 15.52 -11.76 -8.46
N ASP A 41 16.65 -11.69 -7.77
CA ASP A 41 17.47 -12.80 -7.30
C ASP A 41 17.00 -13.43 -5.98
N VAL A 42 16.08 -12.79 -5.24
CA VAL A 42 15.63 -13.33 -3.95
C VAL A 42 14.64 -14.48 -4.11
N GLU A 43 14.67 -15.43 -3.17
CA GLU A 43 13.71 -16.53 -3.12
C GLU A 43 12.48 -16.17 -2.27
N ILE A 44 11.30 -16.55 -2.75
CA ILE A 44 10.05 -16.43 -1.98
C ILE A 44 9.91 -17.69 -1.13
N LYS A 45 9.88 -17.53 0.19
CA LYS A 45 9.65 -18.63 1.13
C LYS A 45 8.22 -18.61 1.66
N MET A 46 7.52 -19.73 1.49
CA MET A 46 6.20 -19.93 2.09
C MET A 46 6.33 -20.33 3.56
N VAL A 47 5.56 -19.68 4.42
CA VAL A 47 5.49 -19.97 5.86
C VAL A 47 4.03 -20.13 6.28
N GLU A 48 3.79 -20.83 7.38
CA GLU A 48 2.44 -20.96 7.94
C GLU A 48 1.92 -19.59 8.41
N ASN A 49 0.62 -19.39 8.20
CA ASN A 49 -0.06 -18.15 8.58
C ASN A 49 -0.24 -18.08 10.10
N THR A 50 -0.26 -16.88 10.69
CA THR A 50 -0.61 -16.79 12.11
C THR A 50 -2.12 -16.96 12.31
N PRO A 51 -2.59 -17.45 13.49
CA PRO A 51 -4.02 -17.67 13.73
C PRO A 51 -4.89 -16.41 13.55
N ASP A 52 -4.32 -15.23 13.81
CA ASP A 52 -5.02 -13.94 13.80
C ASP A 52 -4.91 -13.20 12.45
N ASP A 53 -4.28 -13.80 11.45
CA ASP A 53 -4.08 -13.12 10.17
C ASP A 53 -5.38 -13.01 9.38
N PRO A 54 -5.82 -11.78 9.03
CA PRO A 54 -7.04 -11.58 8.26
C PRO A 54 -6.87 -12.13 6.84
N ARG A 55 -7.83 -12.95 6.41
CA ARG A 55 -7.82 -13.59 5.08
C ARG A 55 -8.05 -12.62 3.91
N GLN A 56 -8.64 -11.45 4.17
CA GLN A 56 -8.96 -10.45 3.16
C GLN A 56 -8.73 -9.05 3.71
N ARG A 57 -8.15 -8.17 2.90
CA ARG A 57 -7.93 -6.75 3.23
C ARG A 57 -8.38 -5.88 2.07
N LYS A 58 -9.68 -5.59 2.01
CA LYS A 58 -10.29 -4.72 1.01
C LYS A 58 -11.17 -3.65 1.68
N PRO A 59 -10.68 -2.42 1.86
CA PRO A 59 -11.49 -1.36 2.42
C PRO A 59 -12.58 -0.94 1.43
N ASP A 60 -13.83 -0.86 1.91
CA ASP A 60 -14.87 -0.10 1.21
C ASP A 60 -14.59 1.40 1.39
N ILE A 61 -14.28 2.08 0.28
CA ILE A 61 -13.95 3.51 0.25
C ILE A 61 -15.08 4.37 -0.33
N THR A 62 -16.31 3.85 -0.44
CA THR A 62 -17.46 4.59 -1.00
C THR A 62 -17.65 5.95 -0.34
N LYS A 63 -17.61 6.01 1.00
CA LYS A 63 -17.70 7.27 1.75
C LYS A 63 -16.56 8.25 1.43
N ALA A 64 -15.34 7.76 1.23
CA ALA A 64 -14.23 8.65 0.92
C ALA A 64 -14.37 9.26 -0.49
N LYS A 65 -14.91 8.48 -1.44
CA LYS A 65 -15.20 8.97 -2.79
C LYS A 65 -16.33 10.00 -2.78
N GLU A 66 -17.44 9.68 -2.13
CA GLU A 66 -18.65 10.52 -2.14
C GLU A 66 -18.51 11.77 -1.29
N LEU A 67 -17.95 11.66 -0.08
CA LEU A 67 -17.93 12.74 0.90
C LEU A 67 -16.66 13.59 0.86
N LEU A 68 -15.53 13.03 0.43
CA LEU A 68 -14.23 13.72 0.39
C LEU A 68 -13.73 13.97 -1.03
N GLY A 69 -14.43 13.44 -2.05
CA GLY A 69 -13.93 13.42 -3.43
C GLY A 69 -12.55 12.76 -3.52
N TRP A 70 -12.28 11.77 -2.65
CA TRP A 70 -10.96 11.19 -2.48
C TRP A 70 -10.92 9.72 -2.91
N GLU A 71 -9.87 9.38 -3.65
CA GLU A 71 -9.47 8.01 -3.94
C GLU A 71 -7.94 7.90 -4.09
N PRO A 72 -7.35 6.72 -3.85
CA PRO A 72 -5.92 6.52 -4.03
C PRO A 72 -5.53 6.67 -5.50
N LYS A 73 -4.50 7.48 -5.77
CA LYS A 73 -4.01 7.76 -7.13
C LYS A 73 -2.76 6.98 -7.53
N VAL A 74 -2.00 6.51 -6.54
CA VAL A 74 -0.72 5.82 -6.75
C VAL A 74 -0.96 4.32 -6.66
N LYS A 75 -0.62 3.59 -7.73
CA LYS A 75 -0.69 2.13 -7.77
C LYS A 75 0.50 1.51 -7.03
N LEU A 76 0.37 0.25 -6.62
CA LEU A 76 1.44 -0.48 -5.93
C LEU A 76 2.76 -0.46 -6.72
N ARG A 77 2.71 -0.79 -8.02
CA ARG A 77 3.88 -0.80 -8.91
C ARG A 77 4.53 0.58 -9.09
N GLU A 78 3.80 1.67 -8.89
CA GLU A 78 4.32 3.04 -8.96
C GLU A 78 4.92 3.47 -7.61
N GLY A 79 4.30 3.07 -6.50
CA GLY A 79 4.74 3.45 -5.15
C GLY A 79 5.94 2.65 -4.64
N LEU A 80 6.06 1.37 -4.99
CA LEU A 80 7.14 0.50 -4.51
C LEU A 80 8.55 1.02 -4.87
N PRO A 81 8.85 1.46 -6.11
CA PRO A 81 10.17 2.03 -6.42
C PRO A 81 10.50 3.30 -5.65
N LEU A 82 9.49 4.13 -5.33
CA LEU A 82 9.68 5.35 -4.55
C LEU A 82 10.03 5.03 -3.09
N MET A 83 9.33 4.05 -2.52
CA MET A 83 9.61 3.52 -1.19
C MET A 83 11.02 2.94 -1.15
N GLU A 84 11.36 2.07 -2.10
CA GLU A 84 12.67 1.42 -2.20
C GLU A 84 13.83 2.43 -2.24
N ALA A 85 13.69 3.48 -3.05
CA ALA A 85 14.68 4.55 -3.14
C ALA A 85 14.87 5.30 -1.81
N ASP A 86 13.79 5.60 -1.10
CA ASP A 86 13.84 6.22 0.24
C ASP A 86 14.54 5.30 1.26
N PHE A 87 14.25 3.99 1.25
CA PHE A 87 14.94 3.02 2.11
C PHE A 87 16.43 2.95 1.80
N ARG A 88 16.83 2.88 0.51
CA ARG A 88 18.24 2.89 0.12
C ARG A 88 18.97 4.12 0.65
N LEU A 89 18.36 5.30 0.50
CA LEU A 89 18.91 6.55 1.01
C LEU A 89 19.11 6.51 2.54
N ARG A 90 18.09 6.09 3.30
CA ARG A 90 18.15 6.03 4.78
C ARG A 90 19.14 4.99 5.29
N LEU A 91 19.35 3.91 4.55
CA LEU A 91 20.26 2.83 4.90
C LEU A 91 21.69 3.05 4.36
N GLY A 92 21.92 4.07 3.53
CA GLY A 92 23.22 4.32 2.89
C GLY A 92 23.63 3.24 1.90
N VAL A 93 22.66 2.58 1.24
CA VAL A 93 22.90 1.50 0.28
C VAL A 93 22.75 2.05 -1.13
N GLU A 94 23.79 1.92 -1.95
CA GLU A 94 23.74 2.33 -3.35
C GLU A 94 22.82 1.43 -4.18
N LYS A 95 22.29 1.97 -5.28
CA LYS A 95 21.49 1.18 -6.21
C LYS A 95 22.40 0.17 -6.92
N LYS A 96 22.11 -1.13 -6.78
CA LYS A 96 22.76 -2.15 -7.62
C LYS A 96 22.24 -1.94 -9.04
N GLU A 97 23.15 -1.71 -9.97
CA GLU A 97 22.87 -1.59 -11.41
C GLU A 97 22.30 -2.89 -12.00
#